data_AF-A0A9X4R0W2-F1
#
_entry.id   AF-A0A9X4R0W2-F1
#
_cell.length_a   1.000
_cell.length_b   1.000
_cell.length_c   1.000
_cell.angle_alpha   90.00
_cell.angle_beta   90.00
_cell.angle_gamma   90.00
#
_symmetry.space_group_name_H-M   'P 1'
#
loop_
_entity.id
_entity.type
_entity.pdbx_description
1 polymer ?
#
loop_
_entity_poly.entity_id
_entity_poly.type
_entity_poly.pdbx_seq_one_letter_code
_entity_poly.pdbx_strand_id
1 'polypeptide(L)'
;MPGIIQIDDINEAQALIGNNDEHLKLIEEGLDVIVHARGQEISVKGEQVEHVKKAESVLINLLKVIQQGISISSKDVEAAVKMANNGTIQYLLDLYEEEITKDAFGKTIRAKTMGQRMYVNAMYHNDLVFGVGPAGTGKTFLAVVYAAKQLRKGNVKRIVLTRPAVEAGESLGFLPGDLKEKVDPYLRPLYDGLNTVLGREQTARFIERGIIEIAPLAYMRGRTLDDAFVILDEAQNTTQAQMKMFLTRLGFDSKMVVTGDQTQVDLPKGVKSGLKEAVKKLKEVKGLSVHYLDQSDVVRHPLVSKIIDRYEGEE
;
A
#
# COMPACT_ATOMS: atom_id res chain seq x y z
N MET A 1 -18.56 -18.91 -31.18
CA MET A 1 -19.68 -18.48 -30.32
C MET A 1 -19.06 -17.88 -29.08
N PRO A 2 -19.58 -16.75 -28.55
CA PRO A 2 -19.11 -16.24 -27.27
C PRO A 2 -19.29 -17.32 -26.20
N GLY A 3 -18.31 -17.47 -25.30
CA GLY A 3 -18.46 -18.35 -24.15
C GLY A 3 -19.63 -17.88 -23.30
N ILE A 4 -20.48 -18.81 -22.87
CA ILE A 4 -21.54 -18.52 -21.90
C ILE A 4 -20.99 -18.93 -20.53
N ILE A 5 -20.95 -17.96 -19.61
CA ILE A 5 -20.64 -18.18 -18.21
C ILE A 5 -21.97 -18.40 -17.49
N GLN A 6 -22.20 -19.63 -17.03
CA GLN A 6 -23.34 -19.99 -16.21
C GLN A 6 -23.03 -19.72 -14.74
N ILE A 7 -23.94 -19.08 -14.01
CA ILE A 7 -23.84 -18.81 -12.59
C ILE A 7 -24.95 -19.57 -11.86
N ASP A 8 -24.60 -20.41 -10.90
CA ASP A 8 -25.55 -21.32 -10.27
C ASP A 8 -26.55 -20.62 -9.32
N ASP A 9 -26.17 -19.49 -8.73
CA ASP A 9 -26.98 -18.73 -7.78
C ASP A 9 -27.29 -17.31 -8.31
N ILE A 10 -28.57 -16.91 -8.23
CA ILE A 10 -29.02 -15.59 -8.71
C ILE A 10 -28.45 -14.43 -7.89
N ASN A 11 -28.18 -14.64 -6.60
CA ASN A 11 -27.56 -13.66 -5.73
C ASN A 11 -26.08 -13.47 -6.09
N GLU A 12 -25.38 -14.55 -6.45
CA GLU A 12 -24.00 -14.46 -6.96
C GLU A 12 -23.96 -13.68 -8.27
N ALA A 13 -24.90 -13.93 -9.17
CA ALA A 13 -25.03 -13.18 -10.42
C ALA A 13 -25.26 -11.69 -10.15
N GLN A 14 -26.21 -11.34 -9.26
CA GLN A 14 -26.47 -9.95 -8.88
C GLN A 14 -25.26 -9.28 -8.23
N ALA A 15 -24.55 -9.97 -7.34
CA ALA A 15 -23.34 -9.45 -6.71
C ALA A 15 -22.22 -9.20 -7.74
N LEU A 16 -22.09 -10.06 -8.75
CA LEU A 16 -21.12 -9.90 -9.82
C LEU A 16 -21.47 -8.73 -10.75
N ILE A 17 -22.75 -8.55 -11.08
CA ILE A 17 -23.23 -7.46 -11.94
C ILE A 17 -23.07 -6.08 -11.26
N GLY A 18 -23.30 -6.02 -9.95
CA GLY A 18 -23.25 -4.78 -9.17
C GLY A 18 -24.51 -3.93 -9.35
N ASN A 19 -24.62 -2.82 -8.60
CA ASN A 19 -25.79 -1.96 -8.69
C ASN A 19 -25.80 -1.19 -10.01
N ASN A 20 -26.94 -1.18 -10.71
CA ASN A 20 -27.07 -0.51 -12.03
C ASN A 20 -25.98 -0.95 -13.04
N ASP A 21 -25.59 -2.22 -12.99
CA ASP A 21 -24.57 -2.85 -13.83
C ASP A 21 -23.18 -2.22 -13.71
N GLU A 22 -22.88 -1.57 -12.58
CA GLU A 22 -21.63 -0.82 -12.39
C GLU A 22 -20.37 -1.67 -12.58
N HIS A 23 -20.39 -2.94 -12.13
CA HIS A 23 -19.23 -3.81 -12.26
C HIS A 23 -19.01 -4.23 -13.71
N LEU A 24 -20.09 -4.51 -14.45
CA LEU A 24 -19.99 -4.89 -15.86
C LEU A 24 -19.44 -3.73 -16.69
N LYS A 25 -19.93 -2.51 -16.47
CA LYS A 25 -19.44 -1.31 -17.17
C LYS A 25 -17.95 -1.08 -16.96
N LEU A 26 -17.43 -1.33 -15.75
CA LEU A 26 -16.00 -1.21 -15.48
C LEU A 26 -15.16 -2.25 -16.24
N ILE A 27 -15.69 -3.47 -16.40
CA ILE A 27 -15.04 -4.53 -17.19
C ILE A 27 -15.08 -4.17 -18.68
N GLU A 28 -16.22 -3.68 -19.17
CA GLU A 28 -16.42 -3.23 -20.56
C GLU A 28 -15.45 -2.10 -20.91
N GLU A 29 -15.42 -1.03 -20.11
CA GLU A 29 -14.52 0.12 -20.31
C GLU A 29 -13.04 -0.28 -20.22
N GLY A 30 -12.68 -1.15 -19.28
CA GLY A 30 -11.29 -1.49 -19.00
C GLY A 30 -10.68 -2.53 -19.94
N LEU A 31 -11.50 -3.25 -20.72
CA LEU A 31 -11.05 -4.30 -21.65
C LEU A 31 -11.59 -4.11 -23.07
N ASP A 32 -12.35 -3.05 -23.36
CA ASP A 32 -12.93 -2.80 -24.69
C ASP A 32 -13.77 -3.98 -25.19
N VAL A 33 -14.75 -4.37 -24.38
CA VAL A 33 -15.70 -5.46 -24.63
C VAL A 33 -17.12 -5.04 -24.29
N ILE A 34 -18.09 -5.85 -24.70
CA ILE A 34 -19.51 -5.74 -24.34
C ILE A 34 -19.88 -6.99 -23.54
N VAL A 35 -20.47 -6.80 -22.36
CA VAL A 35 -20.93 -7.87 -21.47
C VAL A 35 -22.45 -7.87 -21.42
N HIS A 36 -23.05 -8.98 -21.83
CA HIS A 36 -24.50 -9.18 -21.70
C HIS A 36 -24.79 -10.13 -20.55
N ALA A 37 -25.53 -9.65 -19.55
CA ALA A 37 -26.05 -10.46 -18.46
C ALA A 37 -27.56 -10.68 -18.62
N ARG A 38 -28.02 -11.93 -18.53
CA ARG A 38 -29.43 -12.29 -18.54
C ARG A 38 -29.70 -13.35 -17.49
N GLY A 39 -30.20 -12.92 -16.33
CA GLY A 39 -30.44 -13.81 -15.20
C GLY A 39 -29.13 -14.41 -14.69
N GLN A 40 -28.93 -15.69 -14.93
CA GLN A 40 -27.76 -16.48 -14.50
C GLN A 40 -26.75 -16.73 -15.63
N GLU A 41 -26.97 -16.15 -16.80
CA GLU A 41 -26.08 -16.29 -17.95
C GLU A 41 -25.36 -14.97 -18.22
N ILE A 42 -24.05 -15.00 -18.32
CA ILE A 42 -23.22 -13.88 -18.78
C ILE A 42 -22.48 -14.30 -20.06
N SER A 43 -22.49 -13.42 -21.06
CA SER A 43 -21.73 -13.60 -22.30
C SER A 43 -20.92 -12.35 -22.62
N VAL A 44 -19.71 -12.56 -23.13
CA VAL A 44 -18.79 -11.48 -23.49
C VAL A 44 -18.59 -11.45 -25.00
N LYS A 45 -18.62 -10.24 -25.58
CA LYS A 45 -18.34 -9.98 -27.00
C LYS A 45 -17.30 -8.88 -27.13
N GLY A 46 -16.46 -8.98 -28.15
CA GLY A 46 -15.45 -7.96 -28.45
C GLY A 46 -14.78 -8.27 -29.77
N GLU A 47 -14.15 -7.26 -30.37
CA GLU A 47 -13.44 -7.42 -31.64
C GLU A 47 -12.17 -8.26 -31.47
N GLN A 48 -11.49 -8.12 -30.32
CA GLN A 48 -10.25 -8.82 -30.01
C GLN A 48 -10.51 -10.04 -29.12
N VAL A 49 -10.10 -11.22 -29.59
CA VAL A 49 -10.25 -12.49 -28.85
C VAL A 49 -9.52 -12.44 -27.50
N GLU A 50 -8.38 -11.76 -27.42
CA GLU A 50 -7.63 -11.61 -26.17
C GLU A 50 -8.41 -10.83 -25.11
N HIS A 51 -9.05 -9.73 -25.50
CA HIS A 51 -9.86 -8.90 -24.61
C HIS A 51 -11.07 -9.66 -24.06
N VAL A 52 -11.74 -10.43 -24.93
CA VAL A 52 -12.84 -11.31 -24.52
C VAL A 52 -12.37 -12.33 -23.48
N LYS A 53 -11.24 -13.00 -23.71
CA LYS A 53 -10.66 -13.96 -22.75
C LYS A 53 -10.28 -13.33 -21.42
N LYS A 54 -9.72 -12.11 -21.44
CA LYS A 54 -9.39 -11.35 -20.23
C LYS A 54 -10.66 -11.04 -19.44
N ALA A 55 -11.72 -10.58 -20.09
CA ALA A 55 -12.99 -10.25 -19.44
C ALA A 55 -13.69 -11.49 -18.86
N GLU A 56 -13.72 -12.60 -19.61
CA GLU A 56 -14.20 -13.89 -19.11
C GLU A 56 -13.40 -14.33 -17.87
N SER A 57 -12.08 -14.18 -17.90
CA SER A 57 -11.22 -14.51 -16.76
C SER A 57 -11.49 -13.61 -15.55
N VAL A 58 -11.74 -12.31 -15.74
CA VAL A 58 -12.12 -11.38 -14.68
C VAL A 58 -13.43 -11.81 -14.03
N LEU A 59 -14.47 -12.06 -14.84
CA LEU A 59 -15.78 -12.50 -14.36
C LEU A 59 -15.69 -13.80 -13.56
N ILE A 60 -14.98 -14.80 -14.08
CA ILE A 60 -14.79 -16.09 -13.42
C ILE A 60 -14.07 -15.94 -12.08
N ASN A 61 -12.99 -15.14 -12.01
CA ASN A 61 -12.24 -15.01 -10.77
C ASN A 61 -12.96 -14.14 -9.73
N LEU A 62 -13.69 -13.09 -10.15
CA LEU A 62 -14.56 -12.34 -9.24
C LEU A 62 -15.71 -13.19 -8.70
N LEU A 63 -16.30 -14.06 -9.53
CA LEU A 63 -17.31 -15.01 -9.08
C LEU A 63 -16.77 -15.94 -7.99
N LYS A 64 -15.55 -16.45 -8.14
CA LYS A 64 -14.90 -17.27 -7.09
C LYS A 64 -14.71 -16.49 -5.78
N VAL A 65 -14.40 -15.19 -5.84
CA VAL A 65 -14.31 -14.33 -4.65
C VAL A 65 -15.67 -14.22 -3.97
N ILE A 66 -16.74 -13.99 -4.74
CA ILE A 66 -18.12 -13.92 -4.24
C ILE A 66 -18.54 -15.25 -3.58
N GLN A 67 -18.20 -16.38 -4.21
CA GLN A 67 -18.49 -17.72 -3.70
C GLN A 67 -17.79 -18.05 -2.36
N GLN A 68 -16.73 -17.32 -2.00
CA GLN A 68 -16.12 -17.39 -0.67
C GLN A 68 -16.88 -16.54 0.38
N GLY A 69 -18.03 -15.96 0.02
CA GLY A 69 -18.82 -15.08 0.88
C GLY A 69 -18.25 -13.66 1.00
N ILE A 70 -17.35 -13.27 0.10
CA ILE A 70 -16.72 -11.94 0.10
C ILE A 70 -17.49 -11.01 -0.83
N SER A 71 -17.97 -9.89 -0.29
CA SER A 71 -18.54 -8.82 -1.10
C SER A 71 -17.46 -8.10 -1.90
N ILE A 72 -17.68 -7.96 -3.21
CA ILE A 72 -16.82 -7.18 -4.10
C ILE A 72 -17.36 -5.76 -4.27
N SER A 73 -16.46 -4.82 -4.52
CA SER A 73 -16.75 -3.41 -4.81
C SER A 73 -16.22 -3.01 -6.19
N SER A 74 -16.60 -1.84 -6.67
CA SER A 74 -16.09 -1.27 -7.93
C SER A 74 -14.55 -1.24 -7.99
N LYS A 75 -13.89 -1.03 -6.85
CA LYS A 75 -12.42 -1.04 -6.73
C LYS A 75 -11.81 -2.44 -6.92
N ASP A 76 -12.53 -3.47 -6.48
CA ASP A 76 -12.12 -4.86 -6.62
C ASP A 76 -12.19 -5.30 -8.07
N VAL A 77 -13.21 -4.81 -8.80
CA VAL A 77 -13.36 -5.00 -10.25
C VAL A 77 -12.24 -4.31 -11.03
N GLU A 78 -11.95 -3.04 -10.73
CA GLU A 78 -10.83 -2.30 -11.33
C GLU A 78 -9.49 -3.02 -11.11
N ALA A 79 -9.26 -3.54 -9.90
CA ALA A 79 -8.06 -4.32 -9.58
C ALA A 79 -7.99 -5.61 -10.40
N ALA A 80 -9.11 -6.34 -10.52
CA ALA A 80 -9.17 -7.56 -11.33
C ALA A 80 -8.90 -7.28 -12.82
N VAL A 81 -9.46 -6.21 -13.39
CA VAL A 81 -9.17 -5.77 -14.76
C VAL A 81 -7.69 -5.46 -14.95
N LYS A 82 -7.08 -4.71 -14.01
CA LYS A 82 -5.64 -4.40 -14.05
C LYS A 82 -4.80 -5.67 -14.00
N MET A 83 -5.16 -6.64 -13.14
CA MET A 83 -4.48 -7.93 -13.05
C MET A 83 -4.62 -8.76 -14.34
N ALA A 84 -5.78 -8.73 -14.99
CA ALA A 84 -5.98 -9.41 -16.27
C ALA A 84 -5.12 -8.79 -17.39
N ASN A 85 -5.02 -7.47 -17.44
CA ASN A 85 -4.13 -6.78 -18.38
C ASN A 85 -2.64 -7.11 -18.13
N ASN A 86 -2.25 -7.32 -16.88
CA ASN A 86 -0.89 -7.69 -16.49
C ASN A 86 -0.62 -9.21 -16.50
N GLY A 87 -1.60 -10.05 -16.90
CA GLY A 87 -1.43 -11.52 -16.93
C GLY A 87 -1.34 -12.20 -15.56
N THR A 88 -1.92 -11.59 -14.53
CA THR A 88 -1.83 -12.04 -13.12
C THR A 88 -3.17 -12.37 -12.48
N ILE A 89 -4.27 -12.39 -13.26
CA ILE A 89 -5.65 -12.60 -12.76
C ILE A 89 -5.85 -13.91 -11.97
N GLN A 90 -5.07 -14.94 -12.28
CA GLN A 90 -5.07 -16.23 -11.56
C GLN A 90 -4.74 -16.10 -10.07
N TYR A 91 -4.04 -15.03 -9.67
CA TYR A 91 -3.69 -14.72 -8.28
C TYR A 91 -4.71 -13.76 -7.62
N LEU A 92 -5.89 -13.54 -8.21
CA LEU A 92 -6.88 -12.62 -7.63
C LEU A 92 -7.36 -13.12 -6.27
N LEU A 93 -7.69 -14.41 -6.16
CA LEU A 93 -8.18 -15.03 -4.92
C LEU A 93 -7.19 -14.86 -3.77
N ASP A 94 -5.89 -14.96 -4.06
CA ASP A 94 -4.81 -14.73 -3.11
C ASP A 94 -4.96 -13.37 -2.42
N LEU A 95 -5.39 -12.31 -3.11
CA LEU A 95 -5.57 -11.00 -2.47
C LEU A 95 -6.67 -10.98 -1.39
N TYR A 96 -7.61 -11.92 -1.43
CA TYR A 96 -8.75 -11.98 -0.52
C TYR A 96 -8.58 -12.96 0.63
N GLU A 97 -7.72 -13.96 0.48
CA GLU A 97 -7.40 -14.93 1.54
C GLU A 97 -6.72 -14.27 2.75
N GLU A 98 -5.89 -13.25 2.53
CA GLU A 98 -5.04 -12.67 3.57
C GLU A 98 -5.54 -11.29 4.02
N GLU A 99 -6.25 -11.26 5.16
CA GLU A 99 -6.55 -10.01 5.86
C GLU A 99 -5.29 -9.46 6.57
N ILE A 100 -4.96 -8.19 6.31
CA ILE A 100 -3.93 -7.50 7.09
C ILE A 100 -4.51 -7.20 8.48
N THR A 101 -5.61 -6.46 8.55
CA THR A 101 -6.28 -6.09 9.81
C THR A 101 -7.64 -5.48 9.50
N LYS A 102 -8.46 -5.25 10.52
CA LYS A 102 -9.61 -4.34 10.45
C LYS A 102 -9.22 -2.91 10.82
N ASP A 103 -9.89 -1.97 10.18
CA ASP A 103 -9.89 -0.55 10.53
C ASP A 103 -10.70 -0.29 11.82
N ALA A 104 -10.72 0.97 12.27
CA ALA A 104 -11.41 1.38 13.49
C ALA A 104 -12.94 1.17 13.45
N PHE A 105 -13.53 1.02 12.27
CA PHE A 105 -14.96 0.78 12.05
C PHE A 105 -15.28 -0.70 11.75
N GLY A 106 -14.28 -1.58 11.81
CA GLY A 106 -14.43 -3.01 11.56
C GLY A 106 -14.36 -3.42 10.09
N LYS A 107 -14.07 -2.49 9.17
CA LYS A 107 -13.87 -2.81 7.75
C LYS A 107 -12.49 -3.44 7.55
N THR A 108 -12.46 -4.52 6.77
CA THR A 108 -11.22 -5.24 6.45
C THR A 108 -10.28 -4.40 5.59
N ILE A 109 -9.00 -4.37 5.98
CA ILE A 109 -7.88 -3.81 5.22
C ILE A 109 -7.10 -4.97 4.61
N ARG A 110 -6.99 -4.97 3.28
CA ARG A 110 -6.24 -5.95 2.47
C ARG A 110 -5.22 -5.25 1.58
N ALA A 111 -4.24 -6.02 1.13
CA ALA A 111 -3.43 -5.62 -0.02
C ALA A 111 -4.33 -5.58 -1.26
N LYS A 112 -4.10 -4.60 -2.14
CA LYS A 112 -4.91 -4.40 -3.35
C LYS A 112 -4.21 -4.84 -4.62
N THR A 113 -2.92 -5.12 -4.53
CA THR A 113 -2.08 -5.58 -5.64
C THR A 113 -1.16 -6.68 -5.14
N MET A 114 -0.64 -7.48 -6.06
CA MET A 114 0.26 -8.57 -5.68
C MET A 114 1.57 -8.05 -5.05
N GLY A 115 2.11 -6.95 -5.58
CA GLY A 115 3.28 -6.29 -4.99
C GLY A 115 3.01 -5.82 -3.57
N GLN A 116 1.83 -5.26 -3.28
CA GLN A 116 1.43 -4.91 -1.91
C GLN A 116 1.32 -6.14 -0.99
N ARG A 117 0.76 -7.26 -1.48
CA ARG A 117 0.67 -8.50 -0.68
C ARG A 117 2.07 -9.02 -0.36
N MET A 118 2.95 -9.12 -1.35
CA MET A 118 4.33 -9.55 -1.17
C MET A 118 5.09 -8.64 -0.20
N TYR A 119 4.88 -7.33 -0.29
CA TYR A 119 5.46 -6.36 0.65
C TYR A 119 5.03 -6.62 2.10
N VAL A 120 3.73 -6.85 2.31
CA VAL A 120 3.20 -7.17 3.65
C VAL A 120 3.72 -8.51 4.14
N ASN A 121 3.77 -9.52 3.27
CA ASN A 121 4.36 -10.83 3.56
C ASN A 121 5.83 -10.70 4.00
N ALA A 122 6.61 -9.86 3.33
CA ALA A 122 7.99 -9.59 3.69
C ALA A 122 8.13 -9.03 5.13
N MET A 123 7.20 -8.19 5.58
CA MET A 123 7.16 -7.66 6.95
C MET A 123 6.85 -8.72 8.01
N TYR A 124 6.17 -9.82 7.67
CA TYR A 124 5.98 -10.94 8.60
C TYR A 124 7.28 -11.72 8.81
N HIS A 125 8.02 -11.99 7.73
CA HIS A 125 9.12 -12.95 7.74
C HIS A 125 10.50 -12.35 7.99
N ASN A 126 10.62 -11.02 7.97
CA ASN A 126 11.89 -10.33 8.12
C ASN A 126 11.83 -9.29 9.24
N ASP A 127 12.97 -9.02 9.86
CA ASP A 127 13.08 -8.03 10.92
C ASP A 127 13.38 -6.65 10.37
N LEU A 128 13.95 -6.57 9.16
CA LEU A 128 14.16 -5.33 8.42
C LEU A 128 13.60 -5.43 7.00
N VAL A 129 12.70 -4.52 6.65
CA VAL A 129 12.12 -4.45 5.30
C VAL A 129 12.31 -3.07 4.68
N PHE A 130 12.86 -3.03 3.46
CA PHE A 130 12.84 -1.82 2.64
C PHE A 130 11.66 -1.90 1.68
N GLY A 131 10.72 -0.95 1.80
CA GLY A 131 9.65 -0.73 0.83
C GLY A 131 10.02 0.41 -0.10
N VAL A 132 10.45 0.11 -1.32
CA VAL A 132 10.93 1.11 -2.28
C VAL A 132 9.96 1.22 -3.45
N GLY A 133 9.48 2.41 -3.77
CA GLY A 133 8.64 2.59 -4.95
C GLY A 133 7.96 3.95 -5.03
N PRO A 134 7.19 4.21 -6.10
CA PRO A 134 6.52 5.48 -6.33
C PRO A 134 5.57 5.90 -5.22
N ALA A 135 5.19 7.18 -5.20
CA ALA A 135 4.08 7.67 -4.39
C ALA A 135 2.75 7.00 -4.79
N GLY A 136 1.91 6.67 -3.80
CA GLY A 136 0.61 6.03 -4.04
C GLY A 136 0.63 4.50 -4.18
N THR A 137 1.79 3.86 -4.08
CA THR A 137 1.93 2.38 -4.02
C THR A 137 1.52 1.77 -2.67
N GLY A 138 1.27 2.61 -1.66
CA GLY A 138 0.82 2.17 -0.34
C GLY A 138 1.95 1.74 0.61
N LYS A 139 3.24 1.82 0.23
CA LYS A 139 4.40 1.43 1.08
C LYS A 139 4.30 1.91 2.53
N THR A 140 4.19 3.22 2.75
CA THR A 140 4.14 3.82 4.09
C THR A 140 2.85 3.45 4.82
N PHE A 141 1.71 3.53 4.13
CA PHE A 141 0.41 3.21 4.70
C PHE A 141 0.35 1.75 5.20
N LEU A 142 0.76 0.79 4.36
CA LEU A 142 0.77 -0.63 4.70
C LEU A 142 1.73 -0.95 5.85
N ALA A 143 2.89 -0.28 5.90
CA ALA A 143 3.83 -0.40 7.01
C ALA A 143 3.19 0.07 8.34
N VAL A 144 2.55 1.24 8.34
CA VAL A 144 1.86 1.80 9.52
C VAL A 144 0.69 0.92 9.95
N VAL A 145 -0.11 0.44 9.00
CA VAL A 145 -1.23 -0.49 9.24
C VAL A 145 -0.72 -1.77 9.90
N TYR A 146 0.38 -2.32 9.38
CA TYR A 146 1.00 -3.53 9.92
C TYR A 146 1.58 -3.28 11.32
N ALA A 147 2.25 -2.14 11.55
CA ALA A 147 2.74 -1.75 12.88
C ALA A 147 1.60 -1.67 13.91
N ALA A 148 0.50 -1.01 13.56
CA ALA A 148 -0.68 -0.91 14.40
C ALA A 148 -1.29 -2.29 14.71
N LYS A 149 -1.30 -3.21 13.74
CA LYS A 149 -1.69 -4.61 13.96
C LYS A 149 -0.79 -5.28 14.99
N GLN A 150 0.54 -5.15 14.88
CA GLN A 150 1.48 -5.78 15.81
C GLN A 150 1.30 -5.23 17.23
N LEU A 151 1.13 -3.92 17.37
CA LEU A 151 0.85 -3.28 18.66
C LEU A 151 -0.45 -3.79 19.27
N ARG A 152 -1.54 -3.84 18.49
CA ARG A 152 -2.85 -4.32 18.95
C ARG A 152 -2.83 -5.80 19.37
N LYS A 153 -1.99 -6.62 18.74
CA LYS A 153 -1.78 -8.03 19.11
C LYS A 153 -0.84 -8.22 20.31
N GLY A 154 -0.16 -7.17 20.77
CA GLY A 154 0.83 -7.25 21.84
C GLY A 154 2.17 -7.86 21.42
N ASN A 155 2.42 -8.01 20.10
CA ASN A 155 3.69 -8.53 19.57
C ASN A 155 4.83 -7.52 19.71
N VAL A 156 4.50 -6.23 19.81
CA VAL A 156 5.41 -5.14 20.15
C VAL A 156 4.77 -4.29 21.23
N LYS A 157 5.59 -3.63 22.06
CA LYS A 157 5.12 -2.77 23.15
C LYS A 157 4.93 -1.32 22.73
N ARG A 158 5.61 -0.89 21.65
CA ARG A 158 5.54 0.49 21.14
C ARG A 158 5.75 0.57 19.63
N ILE A 159 5.31 1.68 19.04
CA ILE A 159 5.59 2.05 17.65
C ILE A 159 6.44 3.32 17.65
N VAL A 160 7.50 3.35 16.83
CA VAL A 160 8.33 4.54 16.62
C VAL A 160 8.29 4.91 15.14
N LEU A 161 7.70 6.05 14.82
CA LEU A 161 7.58 6.58 13.47
C LEU A 161 8.51 7.77 13.31
N THR A 162 9.33 7.74 12.27
CA THR A 162 10.31 8.79 12.04
C THR A 162 10.42 9.15 10.57
N ARG A 163 10.79 10.41 10.31
CA ARG A 163 11.00 10.99 8.99
C ARG A 163 12.24 11.91 9.07
N PRO A 164 13.11 11.94 8.04
CA PRO A 164 14.18 12.93 8.00
C PRO A 164 13.57 14.33 7.87
N ALA A 165 14.19 15.32 8.53
CA ALA A 165 13.85 16.72 8.29
C ALA A 165 14.56 17.16 7.00
N VAL A 166 13.77 17.59 6.01
CA VAL A 166 14.26 17.97 4.69
C VAL A 166 13.42 19.14 4.22
N GLU A 167 14.07 20.20 3.77
CA GLU A 167 13.42 21.39 3.25
C GLU A 167 12.99 21.14 1.80
N ALA A 168 11.87 20.44 1.60
CA ALA A 168 11.28 20.26 0.28
C ALA A 168 10.51 21.53 -0.10
N GLY A 169 11.14 22.42 -0.87
CA GLY A 169 10.50 23.59 -1.48
C GLY A 169 10.32 24.81 -0.57
N GLU A 170 10.14 24.64 0.73
CA GLU A 170 10.09 25.72 1.73
C GLU A 170 11.09 25.45 2.86
N SER A 171 11.85 26.47 3.27
CA SER A 171 12.78 26.29 4.40
C SER A 171 11.99 26.12 5.70
N LEU A 172 12.37 25.10 6.49
CA LEU A 172 11.89 24.86 7.85
C LEU A 172 12.07 26.09 8.75
N GLY A 173 12.93 27.03 8.35
CA GLY A 173 13.08 28.35 8.95
C GLY A 173 11.84 29.25 8.92
N PHE A 174 10.94 29.11 7.94
CA PHE A 174 9.80 30.02 7.71
C PHE A 174 8.52 29.66 8.46
N LEU A 175 8.35 28.40 8.88
CA LEU A 175 7.20 28.02 9.69
C LEU A 175 7.33 28.65 11.10
N PRO A 176 6.27 29.24 11.69
CA PRO A 176 6.31 29.67 13.08
C PRO A 176 6.28 28.46 14.03
N GLY A 177 6.82 28.59 15.24
CA GLY A 177 6.73 27.55 16.28
C GLY A 177 8.04 26.82 16.59
N ASP A 178 7.96 25.87 17.52
CA ASP A 178 9.07 24.99 17.90
C ASP A 178 9.40 23.96 16.79
N LEU A 179 10.53 23.26 16.92
CA LEU A 179 10.95 22.28 15.89
C LEU A 179 9.89 21.19 15.65
N LYS A 180 9.09 20.84 16.66
CA LYS A 180 8.05 19.82 16.58
C LYS A 180 6.85 20.34 15.78
N GLU A 181 6.40 21.56 16.05
CA GLU A 181 5.31 22.22 15.31
C GLU A 181 5.65 22.39 13.82
N LYS A 182 6.92 22.64 13.52
CA LYS A 182 7.40 22.79 12.14
C LYS A 182 7.41 21.50 11.33
N VAL A 183 7.67 20.36 11.98
CA VAL A 183 7.74 19.05 11.29
C VAL A 183 6.41 18.34 11.24
N ASP A 184 5.44 18.70 12.10
CA ASP A 184 4.16 18.04 12.23
C ASP A 184 3.36 17.92 10.91
N PRO A 185 3.34 18.94 10.02
CA PRO A 185 2.66 18.81 8.72
C PRO A 185 3.19 17.64 7.86
N TYR A 186 4.50 17.37 7.91
CA TYR A 186 5.14 16.29 7.14
C TYR A 186 4.88 14.90 7.74
N LEU A 187 4.37 14.85 8.97
CA LEU A 187 4.07 13.60 9.67
C LEU A 187 2.59 13.20 9.52
N ARG A 188 1.72 14.08 9.00
CA ARG A 188 0.27 13.83 8.80
C ARG A 188 -0.07 12.48 8.15
N PRO A 189 0.58 12.03 7.06
CA PRO A 189 0.28 10.72 6.47
C PRO A 189 0.46 9.55 7.46
N LEU A 190 1.38 9.67 8.41
CA LEU A 190 1.63 8.67 9.45
C LEU A 190 0.48 8.65 10.48
N TYR A 191 -0.01 9.83 10.88
CA TYR A 191 -1.19 9.94 11.74
C TYR A 191 -2.43 9.35 11.06
N ASP A 192 -2.65 9.61 9.77
CA ASP A 192 -3.80 9.10 9.03
C ASP A 192 -3.80 7.57 8.96
N GLY A 193 -2.63 6.95 8.75
CA GLY A 193 -2.47 5.50 8.79
C GLY A 193 -2.82 4.91 10.16
N LEU A 194 -2.34 5.52 11.25
CA LEU A 194 -2.67 5.10 12.62
C LEU A 194 -4.15 5.25 12.93
N ASN A 195 -4.72 6.42 12.60
CA ASN A 195 -6.13 6.74 12.81
C ASN A 195 -7.06 5.78 12.04
N THR A 196 -6.63 5.29 10.88
CA THR A 196 -7.38 4.29 10.13
C THR A 196 -7.54 3.00 10.94
N VAL A 197 -6.49 2.51 11.61
CA VAL A 197 -6.53 1.21 12.32
C VAL A 197 -7.02 1.31 13.75
N LEU A 198 -6.59 2.35 14.48
CA LEU A 198 -6.82 2.50 15.93
C LEU A 198 -7.99 3.44 16.24
N GLY A 199 -8.33 4.34 15.32
CA GLY A 199 -9.27 5.44 15.56
C GLY A 199 -8.57 6.64 16.23
N ARG A 200 -9.12 7.84 16.00
CA ARG A 200 -8.48 9.11 16.41
C ARG A 200 -8.23 9.22 17.91
N GLU A 201 -9.23 8.87 18.73
CA GLU A 201 -9.13 8.98 20.19
C GLU A 201 -8.07 8.03 20.76
N GLN A 202 -8.05 6.77 20.29
CA GLN A 202 -7.07 5.80 20.75
C GLN A 202 -5.65 6.14 20.29
N THR A 203 -5.48 6.59 19.04
CA THR A 203 -4.19 7.08 18.53
C THR A 203 -3.66 8.21 19.40
N ALA A 204 -4.48 9.23 19.68
CA ALA A 204 -4.08 10.36 20.53
C ALA A 204 -3.64 9.91 21.92
N ARG A 205 -4.41 9.01 22.55
CA ARG A 205 -4.09 8.44 23.87
C ARG A 205 -2.78 7.64 23.88
N PHE A 206 -2.50 6.87 22.83
CA PHE A 206 -1.24 6.12 22.72
C PHE A 206 -0.04 7.03 22.49
N ILE A 207 -0.22 8.12 21.75
CA ILE A 207 0.83 9.14 21.56
C ILE A 207 1.13 9.85 22.88
N GLU A 208 0.10 10.30 23.61
CA GLU A 208 0.25 10.97 24.90
C GLU A 208 0.99 10.09 25.92
N ARG A 209 0.72 8.78 25.93
CA ARG A 209 1.38 7.80 26.80
C ARG A 209 2.77 7.36 26.33
N GLY A 210 3.24 7.83 25.17
CA GLY A 210 4.52 7.41 24.58
C GLY A 210 4.54 5.96 24.06
N ILE A 211 3.38 5.31 23.91
CA ILE A 211 3.25 4.00 23.27
C ILE A 211 3.49 4.13 21.77
N ILE A 212 3.04 5.23 21.19
CA ILE A 212 3.34 5.61 19.80
C ILE A 212 4.18 6.89 19.85
N GLU A 213 5.43 6.80 19.41
CA GLU A 213 6.32 7.95 19.28
C GLU A 213 6.38 8.38 17.82
N ILE A 214 6.14 9.66 17.54
CA ILE A 214 6.33 10.25 16.21
C ILE A 214 7.34 11.37 16.35
N ALA A 215 8.53 11.23 15.76
CA ALA A 215 9.63 12.15 15.98
C ALA A 215 10.59 12.26 14.78
N PRO A 216 11.29 13.40 14.60
CA PRO A 216 12.33 13.54 13.58
C PRO A 216 13.46 12.52 13.73
N LEU A 217 14.11 12.17 12.61
CA LEU A 217 15.19 11.18 12.58
C LEU A 217 16.34 11.47 13.56
N ALA A 218 16.61 12.75 13.85
CA ALA A 218 17.65 13.15 14.79
C ALA A 218 17.46 12.57 16.21
N TYR A 219 16.21 12.33 16.61
CA TYR A 219 15.86 11.80 17.95
C TYR A 219 16.20 10.31 18.10
N MET A 220 16.57 9.62 17.01
CA MET A 220 16.96 8.22 17.05
C MET A 220 18.40 8.02 17.53
N ARG A 221 19.22 9.08 17.55
CA ARG A 221 20.63 9.00 17.92
C ARG A 221 20.80 8.49 19.35
N GLY A 222 21.67 7.49 19.53
CA GLY A 222 22.01 6.95 20.85
C GLY A 222 20.94 6.03 21.47
N ARG A 223 19.85 5.74 20.75
CA ARG A 223 18.80 4.82 21.23
C ARG A 223 19.08 3.38 20.85
N THR A 224 18.54 2.46 21.63
CA THR A 224 18.27 1.08 21.20
C THR A 224 16.75 0.92 21.24
N LEU A 225 16.18 0.39 20.17
CA LEU A 225 14.74 0.28 20.00
C LEU A 225 14.35 -1.19 20.19
N ASP A 226 14.27 -1.62 21.44
CA ASP A 226 13.75 -2.94 21.82
C ASP A 226 12.21 -2.93 21.92
N ASP A 227 11.61 -4.11 21.74
CA ASP A 227 10.15 -4.36 21.79
C ASP A 227 9.32 -3.39 20.91
N ALA A 228 9.85 -2.97 19.77
CA ALA A 228 9.32 -1.85 19.00
C ALA A 228 9.07 -2.20 17.54
N PHE A 229 8.01 -1.64 16.97
CA PHE A 229 7.86 -1.54 15.53
C PHE A 229 8.32 -0.15 15.07
N VAL A 230 9.39 -0.10 14.27
CA VAL A 230 10.05 1.15 13.88
C VAL A 230 9.83 1.40 12.39
N ILE A 231 9.41 2.61 12.02
CA ILE A 231 9.25 3.01 10.61
C ILE A 231 10.06 4.27 10.35
N LEU A 232 10.95 4.22 9.35
CA LEU A 232 11.57 5.40 8.75
C LEU A 232 10.90 5.66 7.40
N ASP A 233 10.13 6.73 7.33
CA ASP A 233 9.48 7.18 6.10
C ASP A 233 10.35 8.17 5.35
N GLU A 234 10.16 8.23 4.03
CA GLU A 234 10.84 9.17 3.11
C GLU A 234 12.37 9.06 3.20
N ALA A 235 12.82 7.80 3.32
CA ALA A 235 14.20 7.44 3.56
C ALA A 235 15.14 7.86 2.42
N GLN A 236 14.63 8.13 1.22
CA GLN A 236 15.43 8.66 0.11
C GLN A 236 16.12 9.98 0.48
N ASN A 237 15.56 10.72 1.44
CA ASN A 237 16.08 11.97 1.95
C ASN A 237 16.99 11.81 3.18
N THR A 238 17.50 10.61 3.41
CA THR A 238 18.58 10.39 4.39
C THR A 238 19.94 10.40 3.71
N THR A 239 20.95 10.87 4.42
CA THR A 239 22.36 10.63 4.05
C THR A 239 22.79 9.21 4.42
N GLN A 240 23.90 8.74 3.87
CA GLN A 240 24.51 7.45 4.26
C GLN A 240 24.74 7.36 5.78
N ALA A 241 25.24 8.44 6.40
CA ALA A 241 25.53 8.47 7.83
C ALA A 241 24.25 8.35 8.66
N GLN A 242 23.18 9.04 8.27
CA GLN A 242 21.88 8.95 8.93
C GLN A 242 21.24 7.56 8.76
N MET A 243 21.30 6.98 7.55
CA MET A 243 20.80 5.63 7.31
C MET A 243 21.54 4.60 8.16
N LYS A 244 22.88 4.63 8.19
CA LYS A 244 23.68 3.74 9.05
C LYS A 244 23.36 3.95 10.53
N MET A 245 23.23 5.20 10.97
CA MET A 245 22.85 5.53 12.34
C MET A 245 21.51 4.90 12.70
N PHE A 246 20.50 5.04 11.83
CA PHE A 246 19.15 4.53 12.05
C PHE A 246 19.08 3.00 12.06
N LEU A 247 19.64 2.33 11.05
CA LEU A 247 19.59 0.86 10.95
C LEU A 247 20.24 0.18 12.15
N THR A 248 21.27 0.79 12.74
CA THR A 248 21.94 0.27 13.95
C THR A 248 21.19 0.56 15.25
N ARG A 249 19.97 1.12 15.21
CA ARG A 249 19.12 1.29 16.39
C ARG A 249 18.17 0.11 16.62
N LEU A 250 18.06 -0.81 15.66
CA LEU A 250 17.21 -2.00 15.79
C LEU A 250 17.64 -2.83 17.00
N GLY A 251 16.75 -2.96 17.99
CA GLY A 251 16.95 -3.77 19.19
C GLY A 251 16.36 -5.17 19.07
N PHE A 252 16.33 -5.91 20.19
CA PHE A 252 15.71 -7.22 20.28
C PHE A 252 14.18 -7.13 20.26
N ASP A 253 13.53 -8.19 19.79
CA ASP A 253 12.07 -8.32 19.70
C ASP A 253 11.40 -7.14 18.97
N SER A 254 12.12 -6.60 17.98
CA SER A 254 11.72 -5.44 17.21
C SER A 254 11.70 -5.72 15.72
N LYS A 255 10.89 -4.94 15.01
CA LYS A 255 10.88 -4.92 13.54
C LYS A 255 11.09 -3.50 13.05
N MET A 256 11.73 -3.37 11.90
CA MET A 256 12.02 -2.09 11.27
C MET A 256 11.59 -2.10 9.81
N VAL A 257 10.92 -1.04 9.39
CA VAL A 257 10.54 -0.83 8.00
C VAL A 257 11.07 0.52 7.53
N VAL A 258 11.71 0.52 6.38
CA VAL A 258 12.26 1.72 5.75
C VAL A 258 11.53 1.94 4.43
N THR A 259 10.79 3.04 4.31
CA THR A 259 10.03 3.37 3.10
C THR A 259 10.63 4.57 2.38
N GLY A 260 10.59 4.56 1.04
CA GLY A 260 11.03 5.70 0.25
C GLY A 260 10.91 5.52 -1.25
N ASP A 261 11.14 6.59 -1.99
CA ASP A 261 11.16 6.61 -3.46
C ASP A 261 12.53 7.11 -3.94
N GLN A 262 13.30 6.25 -4.62
CA GLN A 262 14.65 6.62 -5.07
C GLN A 262 14.65 7.69 -6.18
N THR A 263 13.50 8.00 -6.77
CA THR A 263 13.35 9.02 -7.82
C THR A 263 13.08 10.42 -7.25
N GLN A 264 12.62 10.53 -5.99
CA GLN A 264 12.22 11.79 -5.35
C GLN A 264 13.22 12.22 -4.25
N VAL A 265 14.49 12.38 -4.62
CA VAL A 265 15.56 12.75 -3.67
C VAL A 265 15.66 14.27 -3.55
N ASP A 266 15.32 14.80 -2.38
CA ASP A 266 15.35 16.22 -2.03
C ASP A 266 16.66 16.65 -1.31
N LEU A 267 17.70 15.81 -1.37
CA LEU A 267 18.98 16.11 -0.74
C LEU A 267 19.75 17.20 -1.52
N PRO A 268 20.59 18.01 -0.83
CA PRO A 268 21.46 18.97 -1.49
C PRO A 268 22.31 18.32 -2.60
N LYS A 269 22.56 19.07 -3.67
CA LYS A 269 23.35 18.60 -4.82
C LYS A 269 24.69 18.02 -4.37
N GLY A 270 25.01 16.82 -4.88
CA GLY A 270 26.25 16.10 -4.55
C GLY A 270 26.16 15.17 -3.34
N VAL A 271 25.11 15.26 -2.53
CA VAL A 271 24.90 14.34 -1.40
C VAL A 271 24.25 13.04 -1.90
N LYS A 272 24.87 11.91 -1.59
CA LYS A 272 24.34 10.58 -1.95
C LYS A 272 23.24 10.15 -0.97
N SER A 273 22.12 9.70 -1.52
CA SER A 273 21.02 9.11 -0.75
C SER A 273 21.46 7.82 -0.02
N GLY A 274 21.21 7.79 1.28
CA GLY A 274 21.44 6.65 2.16
C GLY A 274 20.56 5.46 1.82
N LEU A 275 19.31 5.68 1.40
CA LEU A 275 18.41 4.61 0.95
C LEU A 275 18.98 3.88 -0.28
N LYS A 276 19.36 4.63 -1.32
CA LYS A 276 19.91 4.06 -2.56
C LYS A 276 21.14 3.22 -2.29
N GLU A 277 21.98 3.66 -1.35
CA GLU A 277 23.18 2.92 -0.96
C GLU A 277 22.89 1.70 -0.09
N ALA A 278 22.04 1.84 0.93
CA ALA A 278 21.68 0.74 1.83
C ALA A 278 21.05 -0.42 1.05
N VAL A 279 20.11 -0.10 0.17
CA VAL A 279 19.46 -1.08 -0.72
C VAL A 279 20.47 -1.78 -1.65
N LYS A 280 21.56 -1.13 -2.04
CA LYS A 280 22.62 -1.76 -2.83
C LYS A 280 23.52 -2.65 -1.97
N LYS A 281 23.91 -2.18 -0.78
CA LYS A 281 24.91 -2.84 0.09
C LYS A 281 24.35 -3.99 0.91
N LEU A 282 23.07 -3.95 1.26
CA LEU A 282 22.48 -4.85 2.26
C LEU A 282 21.64 -5.99 1.66
N LYS A 283 21.64 -6.18 0.34
CA LYS A 283 20.79 -7.17 -0.35
C LYS A 283 20.98 -8.61 0.13
N GLU A 284 22.15 -8.96 0.62
CA GLU A 284 22.53 -10.33 0.99
C GLU A 284 22.49 -10.58 2.50
N VAL A 285 22.06 -9.60 3.29
CA VAL A 285 21.94 -9.74 4.74
C VAL A 285 20.72 -10.59 5.08
N LYS A 286 20.91 -11.68 5.83
CA LYS A 286 19.80 -12.53 6.30
C LYS A 286 18.89 -11.76 7.26
N GLY A 287 17.58 -12.02 7.19
CA GLY A 287 16.56 -11.33 7.99
C GLY A 287 16.21 -9.93 7.48
N LEU A 288 16.73 -9.55 6.32
CA LEU A 288 16.45 -8.31 5.61
C LEU A 288 15.85 -8.61 4.24
N SER A 289 14.80 -7.89 3.87
CA SER A 289 14.24 -7.94 2.52
C SER A 289 14.14 -6.55 1.90
N VAL A 290 14.42 -6.45 0.60
CA VAL A 290 14.11 -5.26 -0.20
C VAL A 290 12.97 -5.60 -1.14
N HIS A 291 11.85 -4.92 -0.99
CA HIS A 291 10.69 -5.06 -1.85
C HIS A 291 10.51 -3.80 -2.70
N TYR A 292 10.44 -4.00 -4.02
CA TYR A 292 10.24 -2.93 -4.98
C TYR A 292 8.77 -2.93 -5.42
N LEU A 293 8.11 -1.80 -5.20
CA LEU A 293 6.77 -1.51 -5.72
C LEU A 293 6.92 -0.60 -6.95
N ASP A 294 6.02 -0.75 -7.90
CA ASP A 294 6.06 0.01 -9.15
C ASP A 294 4.71 0.67 -9.48
N GLN A 295 4.54 1.18 -10.70
CA GLN A 295 3.30 1.82 -11.15
C GLN A 295 2.10 0.86 -11.16
N SER A 296 2.33 -0.44 -11.29
CA SER A 296 1.28 -1.45 -11.19
C SER A 296 0.74 -1.57 -9.76
N ASP A 297 1.50 -1.16 -8.74
CA ASP A 297 1.09 -1.15 -7.33
C ASP A 297 0.39 0.15 -6.90
N VAL A 298 0.36 1.17 -7.76
CA VAL A 298 -0.31 2.44 -7.46
C VAL A 298 -1.82 2.22 -7.47
N VAL A 299 -2.45 2.55 -6.34
CA VAL A 299 -3.90 2.53 -6.17
C VAL A 299 -4.40 3.90 -5.81
N ARG A 300 -4.94 4.61 -6.81
CA ARG A 300 -5.51 5.95 -6.68
C ARG A 300 -6.95 5.93 -7.17
N HIS A 301 -7.67 7.00 -6.88
CA HIS A 301 -8.99 7.20 -7.44
C HIS A 301 -8.90 7.30 -8.99
N PRO A 302 -9.79 6.68 -9.77
CA PRO A 302 -9.73 6.71 -11.24
C PRO A 302 -9.64 8.11 -11.83
N LEU A 303 -10.39 9.07 -11.26
CA LEU A 303 -10.30 10.49 -11.63
C LEU A 303 -8.88 11.05 -11.49
N VAL A 304 -8.13 10.68 -10.44
CA VAL A 304 -6.76 11.16 -10.23
C VAL A 304 -5.84 10.60 -11.32
N SER A 305 -5.99 9.32 -11.69
CA SER A 305 -5.24 8.75 -12.82
C SER A 305 -5.55 9.50 -14.12
N LYS A 306 -6.84 9.71 -14.44
CA LYS A 306 -7.27 10.47 -15.62
C LYS A 306 -6.71 11.90 -15.64
N ILE A 307 -6.60 12.55 -14.48
CA ILE A 307 -5.97 13.88 -14.38
C ILE A 307 -4.48 13.78 -14.69
N ILE A 308 -3.75 12.85 -14.06
CA ILE A 308 -2.31 12.67 -14.28
C ILE A 308 -2.02 12.38 -15.76
N ASP A 309 -2.75 11.44 -16.37
CA ASP A 309 -2.57 11.07 -17.78
C ASP A 309 -2.74 12.29 -18.72
N ARG A 310 -3.64 13.23 -18.37
CA ARG A 310 -3.85 14.46 -19.13
C ARG A 310 -2.73 15.49 -18.97
N TYR A 311 -2.09 15.53 -17.80
CA TYR A 311 -0.92 16.38 -17.58
C TYR A 311 0.36 15.79 -18.19
N GLU A 312 0.50 14.46 -18.21
CA GLU A 312 1.67 13.76 -18.76
C GLU A 312 1.60 13.62 -20.30
N GLY A 313 0.39 13.59 -20.88
CA GLY A 313 0.17 13.48 -22.33
C GLY A 313 0.23 14.79 -23.13
N GLU A 314 0.60 15.91 -22.50
CA GLU A 314 0.80 17.22 -23.16
C GLU A 314 2.30 17.59 -23.35
N GLU A 315 3.18 16.59 -23.51
CA GLU A 315 4.56 16.78 -24.00
C GLU A 315 4.75 16.33 -25.46
#